data_AF-A0A8T4Z782-F1
#
_entry.id   AF-A0A8T4Z782-F1
#
_cell.length_a   1.000
_cell.length_b   1.000
_cell.length_c   1.000
_cell.angle_alpha   90.00
_cell.angle_beta   90.00
_cell.angle_gamma   90.00
#
_symmetry.space_group_name_H-M   'P 1'
#
loop_
_entity.id
_entity.type
_entity.pdbx_description
1 polymer ?
#
loop_
_entity_poly.entity_id
_entity_poly.type
_entity_poly.pdbx_seq_one_letter_code
_entity_poly.pdbx_strand_id
1 'polypeptide(L)'
;MAEGLLKRGLRFLRFLVRETIVFTTGVELAEANPEAAVLLAKTCMGLVAEAMEQLKGLGEDEEIVRAYKELEKARDLFASAVVGEPISFIARRSIPQGAEGRRVLILDIAHSHTHRAIDMLRRSKKLESYEAPLGLLSKARRESAPTTLYRLAYELAQQSIDHRNA
;
A
#
# COMPACT_ATOMS: atom_id res chain seq x y z
N MET A 1 -0.35 22.83 21.54
CA MET A 1 -1.15 21.93 20.68
C MET A 1 -0.59 21.78 19.26
N ALA A 2 -0.21 22.87 18.57
CA ALA A 2 0.31 22.82 17.20
C ALA A 2 1.62 22.00 17.03
N GLU A 3 2.57 22.10 17.97
CA GLU A 3 3.86 21.38 17.89
C GLU A 3 3.71 19.84 18.00
N GLY A 4 2.72 19.37 18.77
CA GLY A 4 2.41 17.93 18.90
C GLY A 4 1.80 17.34 17.64
N LEU A 5 0.93 18.09 16.97
CA LEU A 5 0.40 17.76 15.64
C LEU A 5 1.52 17.76 14.59
N LEU A 6 2.44 18.72 14.66
CA LEU A 6 3.59 18.81 13.75
C LEU A 6 4.53 17.61 13.90
N LYS A 7 4.91 17.25 15.13
CA LYS A 7 5.77 16.09 15.37
C LYS A 7 5.12 14.77 14.95
N ARG A 8 3.80 14.60 15.17
CA ARG A 8 3.07 13.41 14.71
C ARG A 8 2.95 13.35 13.19
N GLY A 9 2.70 14.50 12.56
CA GLY A 9 2.68 14.66 11.10
C GLY A 9 3.97 14.17 10.44
N LEU A 10 5.11 14.68 10.90
CA LEU A 10 6.42 14.26 10.42
C LEU A 10 6.72 12.77 10.66
N ARG A 11 6.25 12.22 11.80
CA ARG A 11 6.47 10.80 12.11
C ARG A 11 5.70 9.88 11.18
N PHE A 12 4.41 10.11 10.91
CA PHE A 12 3.66 9.24 10.01
C PHE A 12 4.24 9.31 8.58
N LEU A 13 4.60 10.50 8.11
CA LEU A 13 5.22 10.68 6.79
C LEU A 13 6.51 9.88 6.67
N ARG A 14 7.36 9.91 7.69
CA ARG A 14 8.61 9.15 7.71
C ARG A 14 8.37 7.66 7.51
N PHE A 15 7.32 7.10 8.10
CA PHE A 15 6.98 5.68 7.93
C PHE A 15 6.44 5.37 6.54
N LEU A 16 5.58 6.24 5.98
CA LEU A 16 5.09 6.08 4.61
C LEU A 16 6.21 6.22 3.57
N VAL A 17 7.13 7.17 3.74
CA VAL A 17 8.34 7.31 2.91
C VAL A 17 9.17 6.04 2.96
N ARG A 18 9.43 5.53 4.17
CA ARG A 18 10.22 4.30 4.35
C ARG A 18 9.55 3.10 3.72
N GLU A 19 8.23 2.97 3.86
CA GLU A 19 7.47 1.89 3.23
C GLU A 19 7.62 1.96 1.72
N THR A 20 7.50 3.15 1.13
CA THR A 20 7.62 3.31 -0.32
C THR A 20 9.02 2.99 -0.82
N ILE A 21 10.08 3.42 -0.11
CA ILE A 21 11.46 3.08 -0.46
C ILE A 21 11.70 1.58 -0.34
N VAL A 22 11.29 0.96 0.78
CA VAL A 22 11.48 -0.47 1.00
C VAL A 22 10.73 -1.29 -0.05
N PHE A 23 9.49 -0.93 -0.35
CA PHE A 23 8.69 -1.61 -1.36
C PHE A 23 9.34 -1.54 -2.74
N THR A 24 9.64 -0.32 -3.20
CA THR A 24 10.19 -0.10 -4.55
C THR A 24 11.56 -0.74 -4.76
N THR A 25 12.41 -0.75 -3.72
CA THR A 25 13.73 -1.40 -3.79
C THR A 25 13.67 -2.93 -3.63
N GLY A 26 12.62 -3.45 -2.98
CA GLY A 26 12.50 -4.87 -2.67
C GLY A 26 11.65 -5.69 -3.65
N VAL A 27 10.78 -5.04 -4.44
CA VAL A 27 9.77 -5.76 -5.24
C VAL A 27 10.39 -6.65 -6.32
N GLU A 28 11.47 -6.23 -6.98
CA GLU A 28 12.16 -7.06 -7.98
C GLU A 28 12.75 -8.34 -7.37
N LEU A 29 13.32 -8.23 -6.16
CA LEU A 29 13.82 -9.39 -5.43
C LEU A 29 12.68 -10.29 -4.96
N ALA A 30 11.55 -9.72 -4.54
CA ALA A 30 10.35 -10.44 -4.18
C ALA A 30 9.72 -11.18 -5.37
N GLU A 31 9.82 -10.64 -6.59
CA GLU A 31 9.42 -11.31 -7.83
C GLU A 31 10.27 -12.56 -8.11
N ALA A 32 11.57 -12.49 -7.83
CA ALA A 32 12.49 -13.60 -8.07
C ALA A 32 12.54 -14.65 -6.95
N ASN A 33 12.14 -14.30 -5.73
CA ASN A 33 12.34 -15.13 -4.55
C ASN A 33 11.15 -15.06 -3.56
N PRO A 34 10.47 -16.19 -3.26
CA PRO A 34 9.34 -16.22 -2.33
C PRO A 34 9.68 -15.78 -0.89
N GLU A 35 10.86 -16.12 -0.37
CA GLU A 35 11.30 -15.70 0.96
C GLU A 35 11.51 -14.18 1.04
N ALA A 36 12.04 -13.57 -0.02
CA ALA A 36 12.18 -12.13 -0.14
C ALA A 36 10.80 -11.44 -0.17
N ALA A 37 9.80 -12.03 -0.82
CA ALA A 37 8.42 -11.53 -0.79
C ALA A 37 7.86 -11.53 0.64
N VAL A 38 8.12 -12.60 1.42
CA VAL A 38 7.69 -12.68 2.83
C VAL A 38 8.41 -11.63 3.69
N LEU A 39 9.72 -11.46 3.51
CA LEU A 39 10.49 -10.46 4.25
C LEU A 39 9.99 -9.04 3.94
N LEU A 40 9.81 -8.73 2.65
CA LEU A 40 9.29 -7.45 2.19
C LEU A 40 7.91 -7.17 2.80
N ALA A 41 7.02 -8.16 2.76
CA ALA A 41 5.68 -8.06 3.36
C ALA A 41 5.74 -7.73 4.86
N LYS A 42 6.60 -8.43 5.62
CA LYS A 42 6.77 -8.18 7.07
C LYS A 42 7.28 -6.77 7.33
N THR A 43 8.27 -6.30 6.57
CA THR A 43 8.84 -4.97 6.75
C THR A 43 7.83 -3.88 6.42
N CYS A 44 7.14 -3.96 5.28
CA CYS A 44 6.11 -3.00 4.91
C CYS A 44 4.93 -3.02 5.89
N MET A 45 4.49 -4.20 6.34
CA MET A 45 3.44 -4.33 7.37
C MET A 45 3.79 -3.57 8.66
N GLY A 46 5.03 -3.71 9.15
CA GLY A 46 5.50 -3.00 10.33
C GLY A 46 5.49 -1.48 10.14
N LEU A 47 5.98 -0.99 9.00
CA LEU A 47 6.01 0.43 8.68
C LEU A 47 4.59 1.03 8.55
N VAL A 48 3.65 0.30 7.94
CA VAL A 48 2.24 0.70 7.86
C VAL A 48 1.61 0.75 9.25
N ALA A 49 1.86 -0.24 10.11
CA ALA A 49 1.32 -0.26 11.47
C ALA A 49 1.79 0.96 12.29
N GLU A 50 3.08 1.31 12.18
CA GLU A 50 3.65 2.51 12.81
C GLU A 50 3.01 3.80 12.25
N ALA A 51 2.83 3.90 10.94
CA ALA A 51 2.15 5.04 10.32
C ALA A 51 0.71 5.20 10.85
N MET A 52 -0.03 4.09 10.96
CA MET A 52 -1.39 4.04 11.50
C MET A 52 -1.44 4.52 12.95
N GLU A 53 -0.51 4.10 13.80
CA GLU A 53 -0.44 4.54 15.19
C GLU A 53 -0.25 6.05 15.31
N GLN A 54 0.61 6.63 14.46
CA GLN A 54 0.80 8.08 14.42
C GLN A 54 -0.46 8.82 13.94
N LEU A 55 -1.18 8.26 12.96
CA LEU A 55 -2.41 8.85 12.40
C LEU A 55 -3.58 8.85 13.41
N LYS A 56 -3.74 7.80 14.23
CA LYS A 56 -4.79 7.76 15.29
C LYS A 56 -4.78 9.00 16.18
N GLY A 57 -3.60 9.56 16.42
CA GLY A 57 -3.42 10.75 17.25
C GLY A 57 -3.81 12.09 16.61
N LEU A 58 -4.29 12.11 15.35
CA LEU A 58 -4.61 13.33 14.59
C LEU A 58 -6.12 13.69 14.59
N GLY A 59 -6.96 12.83 15.18
CA GLY A 59 -8.39 13.07 15.38
C GLY A 59 -9.29 12.81 14.16
N GLU A 60 -10.55 13.26 14.24
CA GLU A 60 -11.66 12.83 13.37
C GLU A 60 -11.77 13.53 12.00
N ASP A 61 -10.65 13.92 11.38
CA ASP A 61 -10.73 14.43 10.01
C ASP A 61 -11.14 13.31 9.04
N GLU A 62 -12.16 13.55 8.20
CA GLU A 62 -12.76 12.49 7.38
C GLU A 62 -11.73 11.85 6.43
N GLU A 63 -10.83 12.66 5.85
CA GLU A 63 -9.79 12.18 4.95
C GLU A 63 -8.73 11.39 5.72
N ILE A 64 -8.41 11.76 6.96
CA ILE A 64 -7.56 10.96 7.86
C ILE A 64 -8.24 9.61 8.20
N VAL A 65 -9.54 9.60 8.49
CA VAL A 65 -10.28 8.36 8.79
C VAL A 65 -10.31 7.44 7.56
N ARG A 66 -10.52 7.99 6.37
CA ARG A 66 -10.47 7.24 5.10
C ARG A 66 -9.07 6.70 4.84
N ALA A 67 -8.04 7.51 5.02
CA ALA A 67 -6.65 7.08 4.88
C ALA A 67 -6.31 5.95 5.86
N TYR A 68 -6.73 6.06 7.11
CA TYR A 68 -6.53 5.04 8.12
C TYR A 68 -7.16 3.70 7.71
N LYS A 69 -8.40 3.73 7.19
CA LYS A 69 -9.07 2.53 6.65
C LYS A 69 -8.31 1.92 5.48
N GLU A 70 -7.75 2.73 4.58
CA GLU A 70 -6.92 2.21 3.48
C GLU A 70 -5.63 1.57 4.01
N LEU A 71 -4.99 2.13 5.04
CA LEU A 71 -3.82 1.51 5.68
C LEU A 71 -4.17 0.21 6.41
N GLU A 72 -5.36 0.09 7.00
CA GLU A 72 -5.84 -1.18 7.57
C GLU A 72 -5.93 -2.27 6.50
N LYS A 73 -6.48 -1.94 5.33
CA LYS A 73 -6.53 -2.86 4.19
C LYS A 73 -5.13 -3.26 3.73
N ALA A 74 -4.22 -2.29 3.61
CA ALA A 74 -2.84 -2.54 3.23
C ALA A 74 -2.15 -3.51 4.22
N ARG A 75 -2.29 -3.26 5.52
CA ARG A 75 -1.74 -4.12 6.58
C ARG A 75 -2.27 -5.56 6.50
N ASP A 76 -3.59 -5.73 6.35
CA ASP A 76 -4.22 -7.05 6.23
C ASP A 76 -3.75 -7.81 4.97
N LEU A 77 -3.52 -7.10 3.87
CA LEU A 77 -2.98 -7.67 2.64
C LEU A 77 -1.50 -8.05 2.80
N PHE A 78 -0.67 -7.21 3.45
CA PHE A 78 0.70 -7.60 3.76
C PHE A 78 0.74 -8.85 4.64
N ALA A 79 -0.12 -8.94 5.65
CA ALA A 79 -0.25 -10.14 6.47
C ALA A 79 -0.69 -11.37 5.64
N SER A 80 -1.59 -11.19 4.67
CA SER A 80 -1.97 -12.23 3.71
C SER A 80 -0.79 -12.67 2.83
N ALA A 81 0.08 -11.74 2.40
CA ALA A 81 1.28 -12.07 1.64
C ALA A 81 2.32 -12.85 2.47
N VAL A 82 2.41 -12.57 3.77
CA VAL A 82 3.28 -13.32 4.71
C VAL A 82 2.81 -14.77 4.82
N VAL A 83 1.52 -15.00 5.05
CA VAL A 83 0.96 -16.35 5.17
C VAL A 83 0.94 -17.06 3.80
N GLY A 84 0.66 -16.31 2.73
CA GLY A 84 0.47 -16.84 1.38
C GLY A 84 -0.98 -17.18 1.06
N GLU A 85 -1.93 -16.71 1.86
CA GLU A 85 -3.37 -16.84 1.60
C GLU A 85 -4.15 -15.66 2.22
N PRO A 86 -5.37 -15.35 1.75
CA PRO A 86 -6.19 -14.29 2.30
C PRO A 86 -6.65 -14.55 3.74
N ILE A 87 -6.15 -13.75 4.69
CA ILE A 87 -6.43 -13.96 6.13
C ILE A 87 -7.66 -13.23 6.67
N SER A 88 -8.23 -12.29 5.90
CA SER A 88 -9.41 -11.51 6.32
C SER A 88 -10.44 -11.40 5.20
N PHE A 89 -11.70 -11.09 5.55
CA PHE A 89 -12.76 -10.85 4.56
C PHE A 89 -12.40 -9.70 3.62
N ILE A 90 -11.75 -8.65 4.14
CA ILE A 90 -11.30 -7.52 3.34
C ILE A 90 -10.20 -7.96 2.36
N ALA A 91 -9.22 -8.74 2.84
CA ALA A 91 -8.19 -9.29 1.97
C ALA A 91 -8.79 -10.18 0.87
N ARG A 92 -9.73 -11.08 1.21
CA ARG A 92 -10.43 -11.94 0.23
C ARG A 92 -11.15 -11.15 -0.86
N ARG A 93 -11.76 -10.00 -0.52
CA ARG A 93 -12.44 -9.16 -1.52
C ARG A 93 -11.48 -8.31 -2.36
N SER A 94 -10.28 -8.05 -1.85
CA SER A 94 -9.31 -7.18 -2.50
C SER A 94 -8.33 -7.95 -3.38
N ILE A 95 -8.11 -9.23 -3.08
CA ILE A 95 -7.29 -10.14 -3.87
C ILE A 95 -8.15 -10.71 -5.02
N PRO A 96 -7.73 -10.57 -6.28
CA PRO A 96 -8.41 -11.21 -7.40
C PRO A 96 -8.46 -12.73 -7.25
N GLN A 97 -9.56 -13.33 -7.69
CA GLN A 97 -9.71 -14.78 -7.70
C GLN A 97 -8.61 -15.45 -8.53
N GLY A 98 -7.98 -16.51 -8.01
CA GLY A 98 -6.85 -17.20 -8.64
C GLY A 98 -5.49 -16.57 -8.33
N ALA A 99 -5.44 -15.51 -7.53
CA ALA A 99 -4.21 -14.88 -7.08
C ALA A 99 -3.92 -15.03 -5.58
N GLU A 100 -4.70 -15.85 -4.87
CA GLU A 100 -4.63 -16.06 -3.42
C GLU A 100 -3.24 -16.55 -2.96
N GLY A 101 -2.53 -17.32 -3.81
CA GLY A 101 -1.15 -17.76 -3.55
C GLY A 101 -0.05 -16.87 -4.16
N ARG A 102 -0.43 -15.83 -4.92
CA ARG A 102 0.53 -14.97 -5.64
C ARG A 102 0.99 -13.83 -4.74
N ARG A 103 1.95 -14.11 -3.84
CA ARG A 103 2.48 -13.15 -2.84
C ARG A 103 2.86 -11.80 -3.43
N VAL A 104 3.52 -11.79 -4.59
CA VAL A 104 3.91 -10.55 -5.29
C VAL A 104 2.69 -9.71 -5.68
N LEU A 105 1.63 -10.35 -6.19
CA LEU A 105 0.41 -9.62 -6.52
C LEU A 105 -0.26 -9.04 -5.27
N ILE A 106 -0.29 -9.82 -4.19
CA ILE A 106 -0.85 -9.36 -2.91
C ILE A 106 -0.04 -8.17 -2.36
N LEU A 107 1.30 -8.22 -2.47
CA LEU A 107 2.20 -7.12 -2.16
C LEU A 107 1.86 -5.85 -2.96
N ASP A 108 1.70 -5.99 -4.28
CA ASP A 108 1.33 -4.87 -5.17
C ASP A 108 -0.02 -4.24 -4.79
N ILE A 109 -1.03 -5.07 -4.48
CA ILE A 109 -2.35 -4.60 -4.06
C ILE A 109 -2.26 -3.90 -2.70
N ALA A 110 -1.51 -4.46 -1.75
CA ALA A 110 -1.26 -3.85 -0.44
C ALA A 110 -0.63 -2.47 -0.58
N HIS A 111 0.44 -2.36 -1.38
CA HIS A 111 1.11 -1.11 -1.66
C HIS A 111 0.17 -0.08 -2.32
N SER A 112 -0.71 -0.53 -3.23
CA SER A 112 -1.72 0.34 -3.84
C SER A 112 -2.70 0.95 -2.82
N HIS A 113 -3.03 0.22 -1.74
CA HIS A 113 -3.83 0.76 -0.64
C HIS A 113 -3.03 1.78 0.20
N THR A 114 -1.74 1.55 0.47
CA THR A 114 -0.87 2.54 1.13
C THR A 114 -0.87 3.87 0.37
N HIS A 115 -0.83 3.81 -0.96
CA HIS A 115 -0.88 5.01 -1.80
C HIS A 115 -2.22 5.72 -1.83
N ARG A 116 -3.33 4.96 -1.85
CA ARG A 116 -4.65 5.57 -1.70
C ARG A 116 -4.74 6.33 -0.37
N ALA A 117 -4.15 5.80 0.70
CA ALA A 117 -4.08 6.52 1.96
C ALA A 117 -3.30 7.85 1.82
N ILE A 118 -2.13 7.85 1.17
CA ILE A 118 -1.36 9.08 0.91
C ILE A 118 -2.20 10.10 0.14
N ASP A 119 -2.90 9.68 -0.92
CA ASP A 119 -3.74 10.57 -1.73
C ASP A 119 -4.92 11.16 -0.94
N MET A 120 -5.48 10.42 0.02
CA MET A 120 -6.51 10.94 0.94
C MET A 120 -5.89 11.94 1.93
N LEU A 121 -4.73 11.62 2.52
CA LEU A 121 -4.05 12.51 3.48
C LEU A 121 -3.70 13.87 2.86
N ARG A 122 -3.41 13.92 1.56
CA ARG A 122 -3.21 15.18 0.81
C ARG A 122 -4.42 16.11 0.81
N ARG A 123 -5.62 15.55 0.93
CA ARG A 123 -6.88 16.28 0.91
C ARG A 123 -7.30 16.75 2.30
N SER A 124 -6.60 16.29 3.34
CA SER A 124 -6.88 16.66 4.72
C SER A 124 -6.43 18.08 5.02
N LYS A 125 -7.38 18.94 5.43
CA LYS A 125 -7.07 20.32 5.87
C LYS A 125 -6.14 20.34 7.08
N LYS A 126 -6.17 19.32 7.93
CA LYS A 126 -5.26 19.20 9.09
C LYS A 126 -3.81 18.94 8.69
N LEU A 127 -3.58 18.50 7.45
CA LEU A 127 -2.27 18.13 6.93
C LEU A 127 -1.83 19.04 5.78
N GLU A 128 -2.43 20.22 5.64
CA GLU A 128 -2.09 21.20 4.60
C GLU A 128 -0.60 21.58 4.65
N SER A 129 -0.01 21.68 5.84
CA SER A 129 1.43 21.92 6.01
C SER A 129 2.34 20.80 5.49
N TYR A 130 1.75 19.65 5.11
CA TYR A 130 2.42 18.48 4.54
C TYR A 130 2.01 18.20 3.09
N GLU A 131 1.30 19.11 2.44
CA GLU A 131 0.84 18.90 1.06
C GLU A 131 2.01 18.62 0.10
N ALA A 132 3.08 19.41 0.18
CA ALA A 132 4.26 19.24 -0.66
C ALA A 132 4.95 17.87 -0.49
N PRO A 133 5.33 17.42 0.73
CA PRO A 133 5.94 16.10 0.91
C PRO A 133 5.00 14.94 0.54
N LEU A 134 3.69 15.06 0.81
CA LEU A 134 2.72 14.07 0.37
C LEU A 134 2.56 14.05 -1.16
N GLY A 135 2.64 15.20 -1.81
CA GLY A 135 2.63 15.34 -3.26
C GLY A 135 3.82 14.66 -3.92
N LEU A 136 5.02 14.83 -3.34
CA LEU A 136 6.23 14.13 -3.79
C LEU A 136 6.10 12.61 -3.68
N LEU A 137 5.55 12.11 -2.56
CA LEU A 137 5.30 10.68 -2.38
C LEU A 137 4.31 10.11 -3.40
N SER A 138 3.20 10.81 -3.62
CA SER A 138 2.19 10.43 -4.62
C SER A 138 2.77 10.40 -6.04
N LYS A 139 3.73 11.30 -6.35
CA LYS A 139 4.42 11.33 -7.65
C LYS A 139 5.43 10.19 -7.79
N ALA A 140 6.29 9.99 -6.80
CA ALA A 140 7.34 8.95 -6.81
C ALA A 140 6.77 7.56 -7.13
N ARG A 141 5.56 7.26 -6.65
CA ARG A 141 4.84 6.03 -6.99
C ARG A 141 4.53 5.86 -8.47
N ARG A 142 4.01 6.90 -9.14
CA ARG A 142 3.56 6.79 -10.54
C ARG A 142 4.73 6.45 -11.44
N GLU A 143 5.91 6.91 -11.06
CA GLU A 143 7.17 6.66 -11.75
C GLU A 143 7.73 5.26 -11.40
N SER A 144 7.33 4.69 -10.26
CA SER A 144 7.72 3.34 -9.80
C SER A 144 6.58 2.32 -9.87
N ALA A 145 5.61 2.51 -10.77
CA ALA A 145 4.33 1.79 -10.75
C ALA A 145 4.51 0.25 -10.86
N PRO A 146 3.62 -0.55 -10.25
CA PRO A 146 3.87 -1.98 -10.03
C PRO A 146 3.83 -2.79 -11.33
N THR A 147 4.98 -3.35 -11.71
CA THR A 147 5.18 -4.11 -12.95
C THR A 147 4.27 -5.33 -13.03
N THR A 148 4.00 -6.00 -11.90
CA THR A 148 3.27 -7.27 -11.87
C THR A 148 1.76 -7.11 -11.99
N LEU A 149 1.13 -6.09 -11.38
CA LEU A 149 -0.29 -5.78 -11.60
C LEU A 149 -0.61 -5.43 -13.07
N TYR A 150 0.25 -4.64 -13.72
CA TYR A 150 0.07 -4.33 -15.15
C TYR A 150 0.29 -5.57 -16.02
N ARG A 151 1.28 -6.40 -15.69
CA ARG A 151 1.53 -7.68 -16.38
C ARG A 151 0.32 -8.61 -16.28
N LEU A 152 -0.26 -8.77 -15.09
CA LEU A 152 -1.45 -9.59 -14.90
C LEU A 152 -2.69 -9.01 -15.60
N ALA A 153 -2.89 -7.68 -15.51
CA ALA A 153 -3.99 -7.03 -16.23
C ALA A 153 -3.85 -7.22 -17.75
N TYR A 154 -2.63 -7.18 -18.26
CA TYR A 154 -2.32 -7.48 -19.66
C TYR A 154 -2.58 -8.95 -20.00
N GLU A 155 -2.11 -9.90 -19.17
CA GLU A 155 -2.37 -11.35 -19.35
C GLU A 155 -3.87 -11.68 -19.35
N LEU A 156 -4.63 -11.11 -18.40
CA LEU A 156 -6.08 -11.29 -18.33
C LEU A 156 -6.81 -10.63 -19.51
N ALA A 157 -6.35 -9.47 -19.97
CA ALA A 157 -6.88 -8.82 -21.16
C ALA A 157 -6.62 -9.68 -22.41
N GLN A 158 -5.42 -10.26 -22.54
CA GLN A 158 -5.05 -11.13 -23.66
C GLN A 158 -5.93 -12.38 -23.69
N GLN A 159 -6.10 -13.07 -22.56
CA GLN A 159 -6.99 -14.24 -22.45
C GLN A 159 -8.45 -13.91 -22.81
N SER A 160 -8.93 -12.71 -22.46
CA SER A 160 -10.27 -12.26 -22.79
C SER A 160 -10.49 -11.90 -24.27
N ILE A 161 -9.40 -11.61 -25.00
CA ILE A 161 -9.39 -11.37 -26.44
C ILE A 161 -9.34 -12.70 -27.19
N ASP A 162 -8.49 -13.61 -26.75
CA ASP A 162 -8.32 -14.93 -27.37
C ASP A 162 -9.61 -15.78 -27.26
N HIS A 163 -10.35 -15.67 -26.15
CA HIS A 163 -11.68 -16.30 -25.99
C HIS A 163 -12.80 -15.69 -26.84
N ARG A 164 -12.63 -14.49 -27.42
CA ARG A 164 -13.62 -13.89 -28.35
C ARG A 164 -13.35 -14.23 -29.81
N ASN A 165 -12.16 -14.72 -30.12
CA ASN A 165 -11.71 -15.04 -31.47
C ASN A 165 -11.66 -16.56 -31.75
N ALA A 166 -12.06 -17.38 -30.77
CA ALA A 166 -12.24 -18.83 -30.87
C ALA A 166 -13.74 -19.17 -30.98
#